data_AF-A0A8W8JEN1-F1
#
_entry.id   AF-A0A8W8JEN1-F1
#
_cell.length_a   1.000
_cell.length_b   1.000
_cell.length_c   1.000
_cell.angle_alpha   90.00
_cell.angle_beta   90.00
_cell.angle_gamma   90.00
#
_symmetry.space_group_name_H-M   'P 1'
#
loop_
_entity.id
_entity.type
_entity.pdbx_description
1 polymer ?
#
loop_
_entity_poly.entity_id
_entity_poly.type
_entity_poly.pdbx_seq_one_letter_code
_entity_poly.pdbx_strand_id
1 'polypeptide(L)'
;MSEWCPVMTPELIQEKIETRKRNLKIDRKNTTKYQRTLTSAPDERLSSKYMGVTGALVISLVAGFIVCIDLVNFSKKFKPARVKIE
;
A
#
# COMPACT_ATOMS: atom_id res chain seq x y z
N MET A 1 -32.64 -51.56 -4.72
CA MET A 1 -31.67 -50.79 -5.53
C MET A 1 -32.34 -49.50 -5.93
N SER A 2 -32.42 -48.53 -5.02
CA SER A 2 -33.21 -47.30 -5.23
C SER A 2 -32.83 -46.26 -4.18
N GLU A 3 -31.63 -45.69 -4.30
CA GLU A 3 -31.25 -44.52 -3.49
C GLU A 3 -30.18 -43.68 -4.17
N TRP A 4 -30.21 -43.59 -5.50
CA TRP A 4 -29.17 -42.86 -6.25
C TRP A 4 -29.51 -41.40 -6.55
N CYS A 5 -30.74 -40.94 -6.27
CA CYS A 5 -31.09 -39.54 -6.45
C CYS A 5 -32.06 -39.05 -5.37
N PRO A 6 -31.57 -38.09 -4.55
CA PRO A 6 -32.36 -37.06 -3.91
C PRO A 6 -33.63 -36.69 -4.66
N VAL A 7 -34.83 -36.62 -4.06
CA VAL A 7 -35.87 -35.78 -4.66
C VAL A 7 -35.35 -34.34 -4.58
N MET A 8 -34.87 -33.82 -5.70
CA MET A 8 -34.22 -32.52 -5.76
C MET A 8 -35.25 -31.46 -6.09
N THR A 9 -35.64 -30.68 -5.08
CA THR A 9 -36.57 -29.56 -5.27
C THR A 9 -35.89 -28.43 -6.06
N PRO A 10 -36.64 -27.66 -6.86
CA PRO A 10 -36.06 -26.61 -7.70
C PRO A 10 -35.30 -25.55 -6.89
N GLU A 11 -35.73 -25.29 -5.66
CA GLU A 11 -35.09 -24.33 -4.74
C GLU A 11 -33.67 -24.79 -4.32
N LEU A 12 -33.50 -26.07 -3.98
CA LEU A 12 -32.20 -26.65 -3.62
C LEU A 12 -31.22 -26.65 -4.79
N ILE A 13 -31.73 -26.76 -6.02
CA ILE A 13 -30.91 -26.67 -7.23
C ILE A 13 -30.39 -25.25 -7.41
N GLN A 14 -31.27 -24.25 -7.27
CA GLN A 14 -30.88 -22.85 -7.40
C GLN A 14 -29.86 -22.44 -6.33
N GLU A 15 -30.08 -22.84 -5.07
CA GLU A 15 -29.15 -22.59 -3.98
C GLU A 15 -27.75 -23.19 -4.26
N LYS A 16 -27.70 -24.43 -4.76
CA LYS A 16 -26.43 -25.09 -5.12
C LYS A 16 -25.76 -24.46 -6.34
N ILE A 17 -26.52 -23.92 -7.29
CA ILE A 17 -25.98 -23.19 -8.45
C ILE A 17 -25.40 -21.86 -7.99
N GLU A 18 -26.09 -21.11 -7.15
CA GLU A 18 -25.60 -19.83 -6.63
C GLU A 18 -24.36 -19.99 -5.75
N THR A 19 -24.35 -21.02 -4.90
CA THR A 19 -23.19 -21.34 -4.06
C THR A 19 -21.97 -21.66 -4.91
N ARG A 20 -22.14 -22.46 -5.99
CA ARG A 20 -21.06 -22.69 -6.95
C ARG A 20 -20.65 -21.42 -7.69
N LYS A 21 -21.60 -20.61 -8.17
CA LYS A 21 -21.28 -19.32 -8.82
C LYS A 21 -20.48 -18.40 -7.90
N ARG A 22 -20.82 -18.34 -6.61
CA ARG A 22 -20.07 -17.56 -5.61
C ARG A 22 -18.66 -18.11 -5.39
N ASN A 23 -18.52 -19.42 -5.23
CA ASN A 23 -17.21 -20.06 -5.03
C ASN A 23 -16.29 -19.98 -6.25
N LEU A 24 -16.84 -19.95 -7.47
CA LEU A 24 -16.07 -19.73 -8.71
C LEU A 24 -15.79 -18.25 -9.00
N LYS A 25 -16.48 -17.32 -8.32
CA LYS A 25 -16.26 -15.88 -8.49
C LYS A 25 -15.01 -15.45 -7.73
N ILE A 26 -13.86 -15.58 -8.38
CA ILE A 26 -12.60 -15.08 -7.87
C ILE A 26 -12.61 -13.54 -7.96
N ASP A 27 -12.32 -12.88 -6.84
CA ASP A 27 -12.13 -11.43 -6.85
C ASP A 27 -10.89 -11.08 -7.69
N ARG A 28 -11.11 -10.29 -8.75
CA ARG A 28 -10.05 -9.88 -9.68
C ARG A 28 -8.88 -9.21 -8.95
N LYS A 29 -9.15 -8.49 -7.85
CA LYS A 29 -8.12 -7.79 -7.06
C LYS A 29 -7.24 -8.73 -6.23
N ASN A 30 -7.74 -9.93 -5.90
CA ASN A 30 -6.98 -10.94 -5.14
C ASN A 30 -6.21 -11.91 -6.04
N THR A 31 -6.23 -11.71 -7.36
CA THR A 31 -5.46 -12.58 -8.27
C THR A 31 -3.99 -12.20 -8.27
N THR A 32 -3.11 -13.21 -8.34
CA THR A 32 -1.66 -13.00 -8.52
C THR A 32 -1.35 -12.17 -9.78
N LYS A 33 -2.19 -12.28 -10.81
CA LYS A 33 -2.09 -11.46 -12.03
C LYS A 33 -2.27 -9.97 -11.72
N TYR A 34 -3.30 -9.62 -10.94
CA TYR A 34 -3.55 -8.23 -10.54
C TYR A 34 -2.43 -7.69 -9.64
N GLN A 35 -1.95 -8.50 -8.70
CA GLN A 35 -0.80 -8.14 -7.86
C GLN A 35 0.45 -7.84 -8.70
N ARG A 36 0.77 -8.69 -9.69
CA ARG A 36 1.90 -8.49 -10.63
C ARG A 36 1.75 -7.28 -11.55
N THR A 37 0.55 -6.74 -11.73
CA THR A 37 0.36 -5.45 -12.43
C THR A 37 0.74 -4.28 -11.54
N LEU A 38 0.52 -4.39 -10.22
CA LEU A 38 0.81 -3.34 -9.26
C LEU A 38 2.24 -3.38 -8.74
N THR A 39 2.86 -4.57 -8.74
CA THR A 39 4.22 -4.76 -8.25
C THR A 39 5.10 -5.35 -9.35
N SER A 40 6.31 -4.79 -9.49
CA SER A 40 7.36 -5.46 -10.26
C SER A 40 7.65 -6.82 -9.61
N ALA A 41 8.12 -7.79 -10.41
CA ALA A 41 8.53 -9.09 -9.88
C ALA A 41 9.53 -8.88 -8.72
N PRO A 42 9.41 -9.62 -7.60
CA PRO A 42 10.31 -9.45 -6.47
C PRO A 42 11.74 -9.78 -6.91
N ASP A 43 12.56 -8.73 -7.09
CA ASP A 43 13.98 -8.87 -7.36
C ASP A 43 14.72 -9.13 -6.04
N GLU A 44 15.36 -10.29 -5.92
CA GLU A 44 16.19 -10.63 -4.75
C GLU A 44 17.50 -9.82 -4.69
N ARG A 45 17.84 -9.12 -5.78
CA ARG A 45 19.06 -8.30 -5.89
C ARG A 45 19.07 -7.23 -4.80
N LEU A 46 20.12 -7.24 -3.97
CA LEU A 46 20.32 -6.27 -2.90
C LEU A 46 20.25 -4.82 -3.41
N SER A 47 20.79 -4.54 -4.60
CA SER A 47 20.74 -3.22 -5.22
C SER A 47 19.31 -2.69 -5.40
N SER A 48 18.38 -3.55 -5.84
CA SER A 48 16.96 -3.18 -6.06
C SER A 48 16.27 -2.84 -4.74
N LYS A 49 16.56 -3.60 -3.68
CA LYS A 49 15.99 -3.38 -2.34
C LYS A 49 16.41 -2.04 -1.72
N TYR A 50 17.65 -1.62 -1.93
CA TYR A 50 18.19 -0.39 -1.33
C TYR A 50 18.00 0.85 -2.20
N MET A 51 17.76 0.73 -3.51
CA MET A 51 17.62 1.89 -4.41
C MET A 51 16.55 2.89 -3.96
N GLY A 52 15.38 2.41 -3.49
CA GLY A 52 14.32 3.28 -2.98
C GLY A 52 14.73 4.02 -1.70
N VAL A 53 15.40 3.32 -0.78
CA VAL A 53 15.86 3.88 0.50
C VAL A 53 16.95 4.91 0.27
N THR A 54 17.95 4.60 -0.56
CA THR A 54 19.05 5.52 -0.89
C THR A 54 18.53 6.78 -1.57
N GLY A 55 17.61 6.65 -2.53
CA GLY A 55 17.00 7.80 -3.21
C GLY A 55 16.23 8.70 -2.25
N ALA A 56 15.40 8.11 -1.38
CA ALA A 56 14.64 8.85 -0.38
C ALA A 56 15.56 9.60 0.61
N LEU A 57 16.66 8.97 1.03
CA LEU A 57 17.63 9.56 1.96
C LEU A 57 18.31 10.79 1.35
N VAL A 58 18.74 10.70 0.09
CA VAL A 58 19.36 11.82 -0.63
C VAL A 58 18.39 13.00 -0.77
N ILE A 59 17.15 12.75 -1.20
CA ILE A 59 16.12 13.79 -1.36
C ILE A 59 15.80 14.43 0.00
N SER A 60 15.64 13.61 1.04
CA SER A 60 15.33 14.09 2.39
C SER A 60 16.46 14.93 2.98
N LEU A 61 17.72 14.61 2.72
CA LEU A 61 18.86 15.42 3.16
C LEU A 61 18.82 16.82 2.53
N VAL A 62 18.67 16.90 1.20
CA VAL A 62 18.65 18.18 0.48
C VAL A 62 17.47 19.04 0.93
N ALA A 63 16.26 18.45 1.00
CA ALA A 63 15.08 19.15 1.49
C ALA A 63 15.24 19.60 2.95
N GLY A 64 15.81 18.74 3.80
CA GLY A 64 16.10 19.04 5.19
C GLY A 64 17.05 20.23 5.35
N PHE A 65 18.12 20.31 4.54
CA PHE A 65 19.04 21.44 4.56
C PHE A 65 18.35 22.78 4.25
N ILE A 66 17.48 22.80 3.23
CA ILE A 66 16.72 24.00 2.86
C ILE A 66 15.83 24.44 4.02
N VAL A 67 15.07 23.51 4.60
CA VAL A 67 14.19 23.77 5.74
C VAL A 67 14.98 24.24 6.97
N CYS A 68 16.15 23.66 7.25
CA CYS A 68 17.01 24.08 8.35
C CYS A 68 17.49 25.53 8.19
N ILE A 69 17.88 25.93 6.98
CA ILE A 69 18.30 27.31 6.69
C ILE A 69 17.14 28.28 6.93
N ASP A 70 15.94 27.94 6.45
CA ASP A 70 14.74 28.74 6.66
C ASP A 70 14.34 28.83 8.13
N LEU A 71 14.41 27.73 8.88
CA LEU A 71 14.14 27.70 10.32
C LEU A 71 15.12 28.57 11.10
N VAL A 72 16.42 28.56 10.76
CA VAL A 72 17.42 29.41 11.40
C VAL A 72 17.14 30.89 11.10
N ASN A 73 16.79 31.22 9.86
CA ASN A 73 16.45 32.58 9.46
C ASN A 73 15.15 33.07 10.12
N PHE A 74 14.13 32.23 10.20
CA PHE A 74 12.88 32.51 10.91
C PHE A 74 13.13 32.71 12.41
N SER A 75 13.94 31.84 13.02
CA SER A 75 14.30 31.92 14.45
C SER A 75 15.09 33.18 14.78
N LYS A 76 15.94 33.69 13.86
CA LYS A 76 16.61 34.98 14.02
C LYS A 76 15.63 36.16 13.99
N LYS A 77 14.59 36.07 13.16
CA LYS A 77 13.54 37.09 13.04
C LYS A 77 12.63 37.16 14.27
N PHE A 78 12.49 36.04 14.98
CA PHE A 78 11.72 35.92 16.22
C PHE A 78 12.52 36.17 17.50
N LYS A 79 13.83 36.47 17.44
CA LYS A 79 14.55 36.92 18.65
C LYS A 79 14.03 38.32 19.01
N PRO A 80 13.29 38.51 20.12
CA PRO A 80 13.07 39.86 20.62
C PRO A 80 14.45 40.45 20.91
N ALA A 81 14.70 41.66 20.42
CA ALA A 81 15.87 42.43 20.79
C ALA A 81 15.99 42.38 22.32
N ARG A 82 17.06 41.74 22.84
CA ARG A 82 17.38 41.79 24.26
C ARG A 82 17.50 43.26 24.60
N VAL A 83 16.52 43.82 25.30
CA VAL A 83 16.61 45.15 25.90
C VAL A 83 17.77 45.10 26.88
N LYS A 84 18.88 45.74 26.51
CA LYS A 84 20.02 45.94 27.41
C LYS A 84 19.61 47.10 28.33
N ILE A 85 19.21 46.76 29.55
CA ILE A 85 19.01 47.73 30.63
C ILE A 85 20.41 47.91 31.23
N GLU A 86 21.01 49.05 30.95
CA GLU A 86 22.20 49.58 31.64
C GLU A 86 21.85 50.97 32.15
#